data_AF-A0AAN7IG24-F1
#
_entry.id   AF-A0AAN7IG24-F1
#
_cell.length_a   1.000
_cell.length_b   1.000
_cell.length_c   1.000
_cell.angle_alpha   90.00
_cell.angle_beta   90.00
_cell.angle_gamma   90.00
#
_symmetry.space_group_name_H-M   'P 1'
#
loop_
_entity.id
_entity.type
_entity.pdbx_description
1 polymer ?
#
loop_
_entity_poly.entity_id
_entity_poly.type
_entity_poly.pdbx_seq_one_letter_code
_entity_poly.pdbx_strand_id
1 'polypeptide(L)'
;MDRQSQRYNLLDEIDTEKDNWNIRARVTRMWEVLNIKTNNELMSVDLVLLDEKDNLIHASIRKSFVNHFRDIQEGKIYRIKYFGVVKNKDAYRIVNHKYMIRFYATTSVKLLETNDELIAKQKFELVPFDELKYLADKNTTLTDVIGEIVGISPMEKIEVRGKKLNKRLIELQDNRREKIRITVWDKFAEAINEDICFDNSVRPIIIITSTTVKTYMRKLSLSSTNSSKLYVNLDIPEVIELRKSLEETEFSLDEKEKKIESLQLSRSIVDPNEISKMKRTLLETLTFIKTEKEQSHSSDFLVPVEISDVLLLPSPSSSSHCQKRATAVTPIVPATLGYQRSAYSTAKEKA
;
A
#
# COMPACT_ATOMS: atom_id res chain seq x y z
N MET A 1 -16.27 -23.58 43.25
CA MET A 1 -16.41 -24.36 42.01
C MET A 1 -15.34 -23.88 41.05
N ASP A 2 -14.50 -24.81 40.63
CA ASP A 2 -13.17 -24.60 40.05
C ASP A 2 -13.22 -23.78 38.74
N ARG A 3 -12.86 -22.49 38.80
CA ARG A 3 -12.59 -21.67 37.61
C ARG A 3 -11.17 -21.97 37.13
N GLN A 4 -10.94 -23.16 36.58
CA GLN A 4 -9.71 -23.35 35.80
C GLN A 4 -9.74 -22.37 34.63
N SER A 5 -8.79 -21.43 34.63
CA SER A 5 -8.50 -20.57 33.47
C SER A 5 -8.16 -21.49 32.31
N GLN A 6 -9.15 -21.76 31.45
CA GLN A 6 -8.95 -22.72 30.39
C GLN A 6 -8.11 -22.08 29.29
N ARG A 7 -6.87 -22.53 29.16
CA ARG A 7 -5.92 -21.99 28.18
C ARG A 7 -6.48 -22.13 26.77
N TYR A 8 -6.54 -21.01 26.05
CA TYR A 8 -6.83 -20.97 24.63
C TYR A 8 -5.52 -21.04 23.84
N ASN A 9 -5.56 -21.71 22.69
CA ASN A 9 -4.51 -21.67 21.69
C ASN A 9 -4.68 -20.43 20.82
N LEU A 10 -3.56 -19.81 20.44
CA LEU A 10 -3.54 -18.74 19.46
C LEU A 10 -3.68 -19.33 18.06
N LEU A 11 -4.11 -18.50 17.10
CA LEU A 11 -4.33 -18.95 15.73
C LEU A 11 -3.01 -19.20 15.00
N ASP A 12 -1.92 -18.48 15.32
CA ASP A 12 -0.60 -18.75 14.72
C ASP A 12 -0.01 -20.11 15.14
N GLU A 13 -0.39 -20.60 16.32
CA GLU A 13 0.06 -21.90 16.84
C GLU A 13 -0.53 -23.06 16.03
N ILE A 14 -1.59 -22.83 15.25
CA ILE A 14 -2.35 -23.89 14.58
C ILE A 14 -1.51 -24.56 13.48
N ASP A 15 -1.36 -25.87 13.63
CA ASP A 15 -0.72 -26.77 12.66
C ASP A 15 -1.58 -28.02 12.38
N THR A 16 -1.06 -28.91 11.54
CA THR A 16 -1.69 -30.18 11.15
C THR A 16 -1.25 -31.38 11.99
N GLU A 17 -0.36 -31.20 12.96
CA GLU A 17 0.22 -32.30 13.76
C GLU A 17 -0.59 -32.56 15.04
N LYS A 18 -1.31 -31.56 15.53
CA LYS A 18 -2.20 -31.65 16.70
C LYS A 18 -3.67 -31.61 16.29
N ASP A 19 -4.49 -32.43 16.96
CA ASP A 19 -5.94 -32.52 16.69
C ASP A 19 -6.83 -31.82 17.72
N ASN A 20 -6.33 -31.60 18.95
CA ASN A 20 -7.15 -31.08 20.06
C ASN A 20 -6.92 -29.57 20.30
N TRP A 21 -7.30 -28.76 19.32
CA TRP A 21 -7.24 -27.31 19.42
C TRP A 21 -8.42 -26.74 20.23
N ASN A 22 -8.13 -25.74 21.07
CA ASN A 22 -9.14 -24.98 21.81
C ASN A 22 -8.89 -23.48 21.59
N ILE A 23 -9.60 -22.88 20.65
CA ILE A 23 -9.40 -21.47 20.30
C ILE A 23 -10.52 -20.60 20.83
N ARG A 24 -10.20 -19.32 21.01
CA ARG A 24 -11.16 -18.24 21.24
C ARG A 24 -10.95 -17.22 20.13
N ALA A 25 -11.96 -17.01 19.30
CA ALA A 25 -11.81 -16.12 18.15
C ALA A 25 -13.12 -15.39 17.83
N ARG A 26 -13.00 -14.16 17.32
CA ARG A 26 -14.09 -13.40 16.71
C ARG A 26 -14.27 -13.83 15.26
N VAL A 27 -15.51 -14.04 14.83
CA VAL A 27 -15.83 -14.18 13.40
C VAL A 27 -15.87 -12.78 12.79
N THR A 28 -14.82 -12.35 12.10
CA THR A 28 -14.73 -10.98 11.55
C THR A 28 -15.41 -10.84 10.20
N ARG A 29 -15.43 -11.92 9.41
CA ARG A 29 -16.08 -11.98 8.10
C ARG A 29 -16.72 -13.35 7.92
N MET A 30 -17.93 -13.38 7.35
CA MET A 30 -18.67 -14.59 6.97
C MET A 30 -19.34 -14.38 5.62
N TRP A 31 -19.24 -15.37 4.73
CA TRP A 31 -19.88 -15.33 3.41
C TRP A 31 -20.20 -16.73 2.87
N GLU A 32 -21.13 -16.78 1.92
CA GLU A 32 -21.46 -17.99 1.17
C GLU A 32 -20.53 -18.18 -0.03
N VAL A 33 -19.98 -19.37 -0.16
CA VAL A 33 -19.22 -19.80 -1.34
C VAL A 33 -20.17 -20.57 -2.25
N LEU A 34 -20.40 -20.00 -3.44
CA LEU A 34 -21.35 -20.53 -4.41
C LEU A 34 -20.61 -21.13 -5.62
N ASN A 35 -21.08 -22.27 -6.12
CA ASN A 35 -20.56 -22.89 -7.32
C ASN A 35 -21.19 -22.27 -8.56
N ILE A 36 -20.45 -21.39 -9.24
CA ILE A 36 -20.91 -20.71 -10.44
C ILE A 36 -21.24 -21.69 -11.58
N LYS A 37 -20.58 -22.87 -11.62
CA LYS A 37 -20.81 -23.88 -12.67
C LYS A 37 -22.10 -24.67 -12.46
N THR A 38 -22.51 -24.88 -11.21
CA THR A 38 -23.75 -25.61 -10.87
C THR A 38 -24.86 -24.66 -10.46
N ASN A 39 -25.07 -23.62 -11.26
CA ASN A 39 -26.13 -22.63 -11.07
C ASN A 39 -26.12 -21.95 -9.67
N ASN A 40 -24.95 -21.57 -9.17
CA ASN A 40 -24.75 -20.91 -7.87
C ASN A 40 -25.18 -21.76 -6.67
N GLU A 41 -25.05 -23.09 -6.75
CA GLU A 41 -25.28 -23.97 -5.61
C GLU A 41 -24.31 -23.66 -4.45
N LEU A 42 -24.83 -23.58 -3.22
CA LEU A 42 -24.03 -23.40 -2.01
C LEU A 42 -23.02 -24.54 -1.83
N MET A 43 -21.74 -24.22 -1.74
CA MET A 43 -20.67 -25.18 -1.46
C MET A 43 -20.26 -25.19 0.02
N SER A 44 -20.10 -24.00 0.58
CA SER A 44 -19.71 -23.79 1.97
C SER A 44 -20.10 -22.39 2.44
N VAL A 45 -20.13 -22.21 3.77
CA VAL A 45 -20.02 -20.91 4.41
C VAL A 45 -18.59 -20.79 4.92
N ASP A 46 -17.86 -19.80 4.41
CA ASP A 46 -16.47 -19.55 4.80
C ASP A 46 -16.42 -18.36 5.78
N LEU A 47 -15.45 -18.41 6.71
CA LEU A 47 -15.28 -17.48 7.82
C LEU A 47 -13.84 -16.98 7.87
N VAL A 48 -13.64 -15.75 8.35
CA VAL A 48 -12.36 -15.29 8.87
C VAL A 48 -12.46 -15.17 10.38
N LEU A 49 -11.53 -15.82 11.08
CA LEU A 49 -11.42 -15.81 12.53
C LEU A 49 -10.24 -14.94 12.96
N LEU A 50 -10.41 -14.18 14.04
CA LEU A 50 -9.42 -13.29 14.63
C LEU A 50 -9.26 -13.59 16.12
N ASP A 51 -8.02 -13.69 16.62
CA ASP A 51 -7.73 -13.89 18.04
C ASP A 51 -7.25 -12.61 18.75
N GLU A 52 -6.97 -12.73 20.05
CA GLU A 52 -6.46 -11.64 20.90
C GLU A 52 -5.04 -11.13 20.55
N LYS A 53 -4.36 -11.75 19.57
CA LYS A 53 -3.02 -11.37 19.11
C LYS A 53 -3.02 -10.88 17.67
N ASP A 54 -4.19 -10.51 17.16
CA ASP A 54 -4.42 -10.04 15.79
C ASP A 54 -4.03 -11.06 14.71
N ASN A 55 -3.97 -12.35 15.05
CA ASN A 55 -3.76 -13.40 14.08
C ASN A 55 -5.06 -13.72 13.35
N LEU A 56 -4.96 -13.97 12.05
CA LEU A 56 -6.10 -14.31 11.21
C LEU A 56 -6.00 -15.76 10.71
N ILE A 57 -7.12 -16.49 10.74
CA ILE A 57 -7.22 -17.78 10.06
C ILE A 57 -8.53 -17.92 9.31
N HIS A 58 -8.47 -18.57 8.17
CA HIS A 58 -9.63 -18.93 7.37
C HIS A 58 -10.25 -20.22 7.93
N ALA A 59 -11.57 -20.23 8.14
CA ALA A 59 -12.34 -21.44 8.43
C ALA A 59 -13.42 -21.69 7.38
N SER A 60 -13.80 -22.95 7.17
CA SER A 60 -14.83 -23.32 6.19
C SER A 60 -15.81 -24.35 6.75
N ILE A 61 -17.10 -24.10 6.54
CA ILE A 61 -18.23 -24.96 6.91
C ILE A 61 -18.85 -25.48 5.61
N ARG A 62 -18.66 -26.77 5.30
CA ARG A 62 -19.25 -27.38 4.09
C ARG A 62 -20.78 -27.34 4.15
N LYS A 63 -21.44 -27.25 2.99
CA LYS A 63 -22.90 -27.26 2.81
C LYS A 63 -23.62 -28.25 3.73
N SER A 64 -23.10 -29.48 3.85
CA SER A 64 -23.67 -30.55 4.69
C SER A 64 -23.77 -30.21 6.18
N PHE A 65 -22.98 -29.26 6.68
CA PHE A 65 -22.94 -28.86 8.08
C PHE A 65 -23.47 -27.44 8.34
N VAL A 66 -23.80 -26.66 7.31
CA VAL A 66 -24.24 -25.26 7.46
C VAL A 66 -25.43 -25.15 8.41
N ASN A 67 -26.43 -26.03 8.27
CA ASN A 67 -27.61 -26.02 9.14
C ASN A 67 -27.29 -26.28 10.61
N HIS A 68 -26.23 -27.04 10.91
CA HIS A 68 -25.80 -27.31 12.29
C HIS A 68 -25.14 -26.10 12.94
N PHE A 69 -24.57 -25.20 12.14
CA PHE A 69 -23.83 -24.02 12.60
C PHE A 69 -24.52 -22.70 12.26
N ARG A 70 -25.84 -22.72 12.01
CA ARG A 70 -26.62 -21.56 11.56
C ARG A 70 -26.66 -20.39 12.56
N ASP A 71 -26.37 -20.65 13.83
CA ASP A 71 -26.38 -19.66 14.91
C ASP A 71 -25.05 -18.88 15.01
N ILE A 72 -24.06 -19.21 14.17
CA ILE A 72 -22.84 -18.43 14.06
C ILE A 72 -23.15 -17.08 13.42
N GLN A 73 -22.69 -16.01 14.04
CA GLN A 73 -22.90 -14.64 13.62
C GLN A 73 -21.55 -13.93 13.48
N GLU A 74 -21.45 -13.14 12.43
CA GLU A 74 -20.33 -12.21 12.28
C GLU A 74 -20.31 -11.18 13.42
N GLY A 75 -19.10 -10.77 13.80
CA GLY A 75 -18.85 -9.86 14.91
C GLY A 75 -18.86 -10.51 16.28
N LYS A 76 -19.30 -11.76 16.45
CA LYS A 76 -19.35 -12.43 17.76
C LYS A 76 -18.09 -13.26 18.05
N ILE A 77 -17.78 -13.42 19.34
CA ILE A 77 -16.64 -14.21 19.83
C ILE A 77 -17.11 -15.60 20.22
N TYR A 78 -16.41 -16.63 19.73
CA TYR A 78 -16.72 -18.02 19.99
C TYR A 78 -15.53 -18.74 20.57
N ARG A 79 -15.82 -19.71 21.41
CA ARG A 79 -14.94 -20.83 21.71
C ARG A 79 -15.16 -21.93 20.68
N ILE A 80 -14.10 -22.38 20.03
CA ILE A 80 -14.18 -23.39 18.98
C ILE A 80 -13.22 -24.54 19.27
N LYS A 81 -13.72 -25.77 19.15
CA LYS A 81 -12.99 -27.03 19.43
C LYS A 81 -13.32 -28.12 18.43
N TYR A 82 -12.45 -29.14 18.37
CA TYR A 82 -12.67 -30.38 17.61
C TYR A 82 -12.93 -30.10 16.12
N PHE A 83 -12.15 -29.18 15.56
CA PHE A 83 -12.15 -28.84 14.15
C PHE A 83 -10.94 -29.48 13.47
N GLY A 84 -11.04 -29.72 12.17
CA GLY A 84 -9.92 -30.18 11.36
C GLY A 84 -9.02 -29.02 10.93
N VAL A 85 -7.73 -29.27 10.81
CA VAL A 85 -6.75 -28.33 10.23
C VAL A 85 -6.24 -28.92 8.93
N VAL A 86 -6.19 -28.10 7.88
CA VAL A 86 -5.66 -28.50 6.58
C VAL A 86 -4.78 -27.40 6.01
N LYS A 87 -3.94 -27.72 5.02
CA LYS A 87 -3.22 -26.70 4.25
C LYS A 87 -4.22 -25.71 3.63
N ASN A 88 -3.87 -24.42 3.68
CA ASN A 88 -4.71 -23.38 3.10
C ASN A 88 -4.81 -23.51 1.57
N LYS A 89 -5.79 -22.84 0.97
CA LYS A 89 -6.03 -22.84 -0.47
C LYS A 89 -4.81 -22.29 -1.23
N ASP A 90 -4.48 -22.92 -2.35
CA ASP A 90 -3.40 -22.45 -3.23
C ASP A 90 -3.82 -21.22 -4.06
N ALA A 91 -5.13 -21.04 -4.26
CA ALA A 91 -5.73 -19.90 -4.97
C ALA A 91 -6.82 -19.22 -4.15
N TYR A 92 -7.03 -17.92 -4.40
CA TYR A 92 -8.02 -17.06 -3.74
C TYR A 92 -7.97 -17.12 -2.21
N ARG A 93 -6.75 -17.17 -1.65
CA ARG A 93 -6.55 -17.19 -0.20
C ARG A 93 -6.96 -15.85 0.40
N ILE A 94 -7.85 -15.87 1.41
CA ILE A 94 -8.41 -14.64 2.02
C ILE A 94 -7.44 -13.99 3.00
N VAL A 95 -6.67 -14.80 3.74
CA VAL A 95 -5.73 -14.35 4.78
C VAL A 95 -4.40 -15.09 4.64
N ASN A 96 -3.31 -14.45 5.04
CA ASN A 96 -1.96 -15.01 4.95
C ASN A 96 -1.65 -15.99 6.09
N HIS A 97 -2.36 -17.12 6.10
CA HIS A 97 -2.08 -18.23 7.01
C HIS A 97 -1.73 -19.50 6.23
N LYS A 98 -0.77 -20.29 6.72
CA LYS A 98 -0.33 -21.55 6.06
C LYS A 98 -1.43 -22.60 6.04
N TYR A 99 -2.27 -22.59 7.07
CA TYR A 99 -3.35 -23.54 7.28
C TYR A 99 -4.73 -22.88 7.26
N MET A 100 -5.78 -23.68 7.08
CA MET A 100 -7.17 -23.28 7.26
C MET A 100 -7.90 -24.31 8.13
N ILE A 101 -8.94 -23.85 8.81
CA ILE A 101 -9.80 -24.67 9.65
C ILE A 101 -10.95 -25.25 8.81
N ARG A 102 -11.32 -26.51 9.07
CA ARG A 102 -12.51 -27.17 8.52
C ARG A 102 -13.41 -27.63 9.65
N PHE A 103 -14.68 -27.25 9.57
CA PHE A 103 -15.66 -27.71 10.54
C PHE A 103 -16.15 -29.11 10.16
N TYR A 104 -16.30 -29.94 11.18
CA TYR A 104 -16.93 -31.25 11.11
C TYR A 104 -18.24 -31.25 11.91
N ALA A 105 -19.04 -32.30 11.77
CA ALA A 105 -20.24 -32.49 12.60
C ALA A 105 -19.93 -32.51 14.12
N THR A 106 -18.70 -32.86 14.50
CA THR A 106 -18.23 -32.92 15.89
C THR A 106 -17.63 -31.60 16.40
N THR A 107 -17.45 -30.60 15.52
CA THR A 107 -16.88 -29.31 15.91
C THR A 107 -17.81 -28.62 16.90
N SER A 108 -17.27 -28.27 18.07
CA SER A 108 -18.01 -27.57 19.11
C SER A 108 -17.78 -26.07 18.96
N VAL A 109 -18.87 -25.31 18.80
CA VAL A 109 -18.87 -23.86 18.70
C VAL A 109 -19.76 -23.30 19.80
N LYS A 110 -19.18 -22.58 20.76
CA LYS A 110 -19.91 -21.99 21.87
C LYS A 110 -19.71 -20.48 21.88
N LEU A 111 -20.82 -19.73 21.82
CA LEU A 111 -20.80 -18.28 21.97
C LEU A 111 -20.21 -17.92 23.34
N LEU A 112 -19.31 -16.94 23.37
CA LEU A 112 -18.75 -16.39 24.60
C LEU A 112 -19.36 -15.01 24.85
N GLU A 113 -20.08 -14.89 25.95
CA GLU A 113 -20.52 -13.59 26.49
C GLU A 113 -19.34 -12.97 27.24
N THR A 114 -18.41 -12.36 26.49
CA THR A 114 -17.20 -11.72 27.02
C THR A 114 -17.17 -10.24 26.67
N ASN A 115 -16.38 -9.46 27.40
CA ASN A 115 -16.09 -8.08 27.03
C ASN A 115 -15.53 -8.01 25.61
N ASP A 116 -16.15 -7.18 24.79
CA ASP A 116 -15.87 -7.04 23.36
C ASP A 116 -14.47 -6.46 23.07
N GLU A 117 -13.77 -5.98 24.10
CA GLU A 117 -12.46 -5.33 24.02
C GLU A 117 -11.28 -6.30 23.93
N LEU A 118 -11.47 -7.59 24.24
CA LEU A 118 -10.38 -8.57 24.26
C LEU A 118 -9.81 -8.91 22.87
N ILE A 119 -10.67 -8.85 21.85
CA ILE A 119 -10.32 -9.19 20.46
C ILE A 119 -10.82 -8.04 19.60
N ALA A 120 -9.94 -7.48 18.77
CA ALA A 120 -10.28 -6.39 17.86
C ALA A 120 -11.52 -6.75 17.01
N LYS A 121 -12.29 -5.72 16.61
CA LYS A 121 -13.52 -5.92 15.83
C LYS A 121 -13.21 -6.32 14.39
N GLN A 122 -12.17 -5.73 13.82
CA GLN A 122 -11.68 -6.03 12.48
C GLN A 122 -10.14 -6.07 12.49
N LYS A 123 -9.58 -6.79 11.52
CA LYS A 123 -8.17 -6.75 11.14
C LYS A 123 -8.10 -6.90 9.63
N PHE A 124 -7.23 -6.11 8.99
CA PHE A 124 -7.06 -6.09 7.54
C PHE A 124 -5.61 -6.38 7.18
N GLU A 125 -5.41 -7.11 6.07
CA GLU A 125 -4.10 -7.29 5.44
C GLU A 125 -4.01 -6.34 4.23
N LEU A 126 -3.93 -5.03 4.53
CA LEU A 126 -3.97 -3.97 3.52
C LEU A 126 -2.74 -4.03 2.60
N VAL A 127 -2.97 -3.91 1.30
CA VAL A 127 -1.90 -3.84 0.29
C VAL A 127 -1.87 -2.45 -0.34
N PRO A 128 -0.72 -1.76 -0.31
CA PRO A 128 -0.51 -0.49 -1.01
C PRO A 128 -0.74 -0.59 -2.52
N PHE A 129 -1.17 0.50 -3.16
CA PHE A 129 -1.53 0.48 -4.59
C PHE A 129 -0.35 0.17 -5.49
N ASP A 130 0.86 0.61 -5.14
CA ASP A 130 2.09 0.39 -5.90
C ASP A 130 2.58 -1.07 -5.87
N GLU A 131 2.13 -1.86 -4.90
CA GLU A 131 2.41 -3.29 -4.78
C GLU A 131 1.41 -4.19 -5.54
N LEU A 132 0.22 -3.70 -5.84
CA LEU A 132 -0.84 -4.49 -6.49
C LEU A 132 -0.41 -5.05 -7.85
N LYS A 133 0.49 -4.37 -8.57
CA LYS A 133 1.07 -4.88 -9.83
C LYS A 133 1.76 -6.23 -9.69
N TYR A 134 2.28 -6.56 -8.50
CA TYR A 134 2.91 -7.85 -8.21
C TYR A 134 1.90 -8.96 -7.92
N LEU A 135 0.63 -8.63 -7.70
CA LEU A 135 -0.46 -9.57 -7.41
C LEU A 135 -1.38 -9.79 -8.62
N ALA A 136 -1.31 -8.90 -9.62
CA ALA A 136 -2.17 -8.91 -10.79
C ALA A 136 -2.18 -10.28 -11.50
N ASP A 137 -3.39 -10.76 -11.77
CA ASP A 137 -3.68 -11.98 -12.55
C ASP A 137 -3.13 -13.30 -11.96
N LYS A 138 -2.50 -13.26 -10.78
CA LYS A 138 -1.98 -14.46 -10.09
C LYS A 138 -3.07 -15.31 -9.47
N ASN A 139 -4.18 -14.69 -9.06
CA ASN A 139 -5.30 -15.35 -8.36
C ASN A 139 -4.88 -16.17 -7.12
N THR A 140 -3.72 -15.89 -6.53
CA THR A 140 -3.19 -16.62 -5.37
C THR A 140 -3.85 -16.19 -4.06
N THR A 141 -3.96 -14.88 -3.87
CA THR A 141 -4.49 -14.23 -2.67
C THR A 141 -5.55 -13.21 -3.07
N LEU A 142 -6.51 -13.00 -2.20
CA LEU A 142 -7.43 -11.88 -2.28
C LEU A 142 -6.85 -10.71 -1.47
N THR A 143 -7.14 -9.50 -1.91
CA THR A 143 -6.45 -8.31 -1.44
C THR A 143 -7.41 -7.35 -0.76
N ASP A 144 -7.01 -6.85 0.41
CA ASP A 144 -7.69 -5.77 1.11
C ASP A 144 -7.01 -4.44 0.71
N VAL A 145 -7.82 -3.43 0.39
CA VAL A 145 -7.33 -2.09 0.01
C VAL A 145 -8.08 -1.00 0.76
N ILE A 146 -7.39 0.10 1.01
CA ILE A 146 -7.93 1.31 1.63
C ILE A 146 -7.79 2.48 0.64
N GLY A 147 -8.76 3.38 0.62
CA GLY A 147 -8.68 4.59 -0.21
C GLY A 147 -9.85 5.53 0.00
N GLU A 148 -9.65 6.80 -0.33
CA GLU A 148 -10.71 7.79 -0.43
C GLU A 148 -11.53 7.57 -1.71
N ILE A 149 -12.86 7.61 -1.61
CA ILE A 149 -13.71 7.54 -2.80
C ILE A 149 -13.64 8.87 -3.56
N VAL A 150 -13.18 8.80 -4.81
CA VAL A 150 -13.13 9.96 -5.72
C VAL A 150 -14.14 9.88 -6.87
N GLY A 151 -14.78 8.73 -7.06
CA GLY A 151 -15.86 8.59 -8.04
C GLY A 151 -16.61 7.27 -7.92
N ILE A 152 -17.91 7.32 -8.21
CA ILE A 152 -18.79 6.15 -8.33
C ILE A 152 -19.53 6.26 -9.65
N SER A 153 -19.51 5.19 -10.47
CA SER A 153 -20.27 5.16 -11.72
C SER A 153 -21.75 4.89 -11.46
N PRO A 154 -22.64 5.26 -12.40
CA PRO A 154 -24.00 4.72 -12.43
C PRO A 154 -23.98 3.18 -12.43
N MET A 155 -25.07 2.59 -11.94
CA MET A 155 -25.25 1.15 -11.99
C MET A 155 -25.54 0.71 -13.43
N GLU A 156 -24.76 -0.24 -13.92
CA GLU A 156 -24.92 -0.88 -15.22
C GLU A 156 -25.52 -2.27 -15.06
N LYS A 157 -26.46 -2.64 -15.92
CA LYS A 157 -26.93 -4.03 -16.04
C LYS A 157 -26.20 -4.70 -17.18
N ILE A 158 -25.45 -5.75 -16.88
CA ILE A 158 -24.69 -6.50 -17.87
C ILE A 158 -25.10 -7.96 -17.89
N GLU A 159 -25.07 -8.59 -19.06
CA GLU A 159 -25.38 -10.01 -19.19
C GLU A 159 -24.08 -10.81 -19.29
N VAL A 160 -23.88 -11.72 -18.34
CA VAL A 160 -22.72 -12.61 -18.28
C VAL A 160 -23.24 -14.04 -18.19
N ARG A 161 -22.93 -14.86 -19.22
CA ARG A 161 -23.36 -16.27 -19.29
C ARG A 161 -24.88 -16.46 -19.14
N GLY A 162 -25.68 -15.60 -19.77
CA GLY A 162 -27.15 -15.64 -19.70
C GLY A 162 -27.75 -15.13 -18.39
N LYS A 163 -26.92 -14.66 -17.44
CA LYS A 163 -27.38 -14.04 -16.19
C LYS A 163 -27.21 -12.53 -16.27
N LYS A 164 -28.26 -11.78 -15.95
CA LYS A 164 -28.22 -10.33 -15.78
C LYS A 164 -27.61 -10.02 -14.41
N LEU A 165 -26.52 -9.28 -14.39
CA LEU A 165 -25.79 -8.87 -13.21
C LEU A 165 -25.75 -7.35 -13.15
N ASN A 166 -25.86 -6.81 -11.94
CA ASN A 166 -25.57 -5.41 -11.69
C ASN A 166 -24.06 -5.22 -11.58
N LYS A 167 -23.55 -4.14 -12.17
CA LYS A 167 -22.14 -3.77 -12.16
C LYS A 167 -22.03 -2.29 -11.86
N ARG A 168 -21.08 -1.91 -11.01
CA ARG A 168 -20.75 -0.51 -10.73
C ARG A 168 -19.24 -0.39 -10.58
N LEU A 169 -18.69 0.77 -10.91
CA LEU A 169 -17.27 1.08 -10.75
C LEU A 169 -17.11 2.07 -9.60
N ILE A 170 -16.16 1.80 -8.71
CA ILE A 170 -15.68 2.74 -7.70
C ILE A 170 -14.24 3.12 -8.07
N GLU A 171 -13.92 4.40 -8.01
CA GLU A 171 -12.55 4.90 -8.11
C GLU A 171 -12.07 5.31 -6.71
N LEU A 172 -11.01 4.65 -6.26
CA LEU A 172 -10.34 4.96 -4.99
C LEU A 172 -9.04 5.69 -5.24
N GLN A 173 -8.68 6.54 -4.31
CA GLN A 173 -7.43 7.29 -4.28
C GLN A 173 -6.67 7.01 -2.99
N ASP A 174 -5.36 6.76 -3.09
CA ASP A 174 -4.48 6.60 -1.93
C ASP A 174 -3.84 7.94 -1.49
N ASN A 175 -2.96 7.88 -0.49
CA ASN A 175 -2.21 9.03 0.02
C ASN A 175 -1.28 9.67 -1.02
N ARG A 176 -0.91 8.95 -2.09
CA ARG A 176 -0.08 9.46 -3.19
C ARG A 176 -0.90 10.03 -4.34
N ARG A 177 -2.22 10.10 -4.19
CA ARG A 177 -3.18 10.46 -5.25
C ARG A 177 -3.16 9.50 -6.43
N GLU A 178 -2.63 8.30 -6.25
CA GLU A 178 -2.77 7.25 -7.25
C GLU A 178 -4.18 6.71 -7.19
N LYS A 179 -4.76 6.51 -8.38
CA LYS A 179 -6.15 6.09 -8.52
C LYS A 179 -6.24 4.65 -8.98
N ILE A 180 -7.11 3.89 -8.35
CA ILE A 180 -7.44 2.55 -8.78
C ILE A 180 -8.94 2.36 -8.93
N ARG A 181 -9.33 1.62 -9.97
CA ARG A 181 -10.73 1.29 -10.24
C ARG A 181 -11.07 -0.09 -9.71
N ILE A 182 -12.22 -0.17 -9.05
CA ILE A 182 -12.77 -1.38 -8.47
C ILE A 182 -14.10 -1.65 -9.15
N THR A 183 -14.23 -2.83 -9.76
CA THR A 183 -15.51 -3.32 -10.27
C THR A 183 -16.25 -4.06 -9.18
N VAL A 184 -17.42 -3.56 -8.80
CA VAL A 184 -18.31 -4.20 -7.83
C VAL A 184 -19.49 -4.85 -8.55
N TRP A 185 -19.96 -5.98 -8.00
CA TRP A 185 -20.89 -6.88 -8.68
C TRP A 185 -22.14 -7.18 -7.85
N ASP A 186 -23.28 -7.29 -8.54
CA ASP A 186 -24.56 -7.81 -8.05
C ASP A 186 -24.99 -7.17 -6.71
N LYS A 187 -25.40 -7.97 -5.72
CA LYS A 187 -25.76 -7.52 -4.36
C LYS A 187 -24.73 -6.58 -3.73
N PHE A 188 -23.44 -6.75 -4.01
CA PHE A 188 -22.41 -5.87 -3.48
C PHE A 188 -22.46 -4.48 -4.14
N ALA A 189 -22.74 -4.41 -5.44
CA ALA A 189 -22.98 -3.15 -6.14
C ALA A 189 -24.26 -2.45 -5.68
N GLU A 190 -25.30 -3.21 -5.34
CA GLU A 190 -26.57 -2.70 -4.78
C GLU A 190 -26.42 -2.15 -3.37
N ALA A 191 -25.61 -2.79 -2.53
CA ALA A 191 -25.34 -2.32 -1.17
C ALA A 191 -24.56 -1.00 -1.12
N ILE A 192 -23.92 -0.61 -2.24
CA ILE A 192 -23.26 0.67 -2.38
C ILE A 192 -24.32 1.70 -2.78
N ASN A 193 -24.93 2.33 -1.78
CA ASN A 193 -25.83 3.45 -1.97
C ASN A 193 -25.04 4.66 -2.49
N GLU A 194 -25.64 5.47 -3.36
CA GLU A 194 -25.07 6.76 -3.76
C GLU A 194 -24.91 7.71 -2.56
N ASP A 195 -25.74 7.52 -1.52
CA ASP A 195 -25.66 8.24 -0.25
C ASP A 195 -24.40 7.96 0.57
N ILE A 196 -23.68 6.86 0.30
CA ILE A 196 -22.34 6.62 0.90
C ILE A 196 -21.38 7.75 0.48
N CYS A 197 -21.70 8.48 -0.58
CA CYS A 197 -20.67 9.10 -1.38
C CYS A 197 -20.42 10.58 -1.12
N PHE A 198 -21.34 11.38 -0.58
CA PHE A 198 -21.10 12.82 -0.39
C PHE A 198 -22.00 13.42 0.70
N ASP A 199 -21.64 13.28 1.97
CA ASP A 199 -22.02 14.36 2.89
C ASP A 199 -21.10 15.53 2.52
N ASN A 200 -21.68 16.67 2.15
CA ASN A 200 -21.11 17.69 1.25
C ASN A 200 -19.81 18.39 1.74
N SER A 201 -19.16 17.90 2.80
CA SER A 201 -17.94 18.45 3.36
C SER A 201 -16.75 17.48 3.39
N VAL A 202 -16.95 16.16 3.35
CA VAL A 202 -15.85 15.19 3.56
C VAL A 202 -16.03 13.94 2.71
N ARG A 203 -15.03 13.64 1.86
CA ARG A 203 -15.02 12.42 1.07
C ARG A 203 -14.83 11.19 1.98
N PRO A 204 -15.59 10.11 1.75
CA PRO A 204 -15.49 8.90 2.57
C PRO A 204 -14.20 8.15 2.25
N ILE A 205 -13.52 7.68 3.30
CA ILE A 205 -12.45 6.70 3.17
C ILE A 205 -13.05 5.33 3.40
N ILE A 206 -12.79 4.40 2.49
CA ILE A 206 -13.30 3.05 2.59
C ILE A 206 -12.19 2.02 2.61
N ILE A 207 -12.48 0.90 3.25
CA ILE A 207 -11.72 -0.33 3.12
C ILE A 207 -12.59 -1.33 2.36
N ILE A 208 -12.07 -1.85 1.24
CA ILE A 208 -12.68 -2.96 0.52
C ILE A 208 -11.81 -4.18 0.69
N THR A 209 -12.40 -5.24 1.24
CA THR A 209 -11.69 -6.49 1.49
C THR A 209 -11.87 -7.51 0.36
N SER A 210 -10.99 -8.50 0.35
CA SER A 210 -11.13 -9.73 -0.42
C SER A 210 -11.31 -9.51 -1.93
N THR A 211 -10.63 -8.51 -2.51
CA THR A 211 -10.69 -8.20 -3.94
C THR A 211 -9.73 -9.05 -4.75
N THR A 212 -10.04 -9.25 -6.03
CA THR A 212 -9.08 -9.81 -7.00
C THR A 212 -8.39 -8.69 -7.75
N VAL A 213 -7.07 -8.84 -7.97
CA VAL A 213 -6.26 -7.89 -8.73
C VAL A 213 -6.11 -8.40 -10.16
N LYS A 214 -6.47 -7.57 -11.14
CA LYS A 214 -6.47 -7.93 -12.57
C LYS A 214 -5.79 -6.86 -13.41
N THR A 215 -5.23 -7.27 -14.54
CA THR A 215 -4.79 -6.36 -15.59
C THR A 215 -5.81 -6.36 -16.72
N TYR A 216 -6.51 -5.24 -16.91
CA TYR A 216 -7.45 -5.05 -18.01
C TYR A 216 -6.98 -3.92 -18.92
N MET A 217 -6.81 -4.20 -20.22
CA MET A 217 -6.28 -3.22 -21.19
C MET A 217 -4.99 -2.52 -20.73
N ARG A 218 -4.06 -3.31 -20.16
CA ARG A 218 -2.79 -2.83 -19.57
C ARG A 218 -2.94 -1.89 -18.37
N LYS A 219 -4.15 -1.76 -17.81
CA LYS A 219 -4.41 -1.02 -16.57
C LYS A 219 -4.73 -1.98 -15.45
N LEU A 220 -4.14 -1.71 -14.30
CA LEU A 220 -4.46 -2.41 -13.08
C LEU A 220 -5.89 -2.06 -12.65
N SER A 221 -6.67 -3.07 -12.27
CA SER A 221 -8.00 -2.89 -11.70
C SER A 221 -8.28 -3.97 -10.65
N LEU A 222 -9.18 -3.64 -9.74
CA LEU A 222 -9.68 -4.59 -8.75
C LEU A 222 -11.09 -5.04 -9.14
N SER A 223 -11.46 -6.22 -8.70
CA SER A 223 -12.83 -6.73 -8.83
C SER A 223 -13.26 -7.36 -7.52
N SER A 224 -14.46 -7.02 -7.05
CA SER A 224 -15.05 -7.62 -5.86
C SER A 224 -15.28 -9.12 -6.07
N THR A 225 -15.38 -9.84 -4.96
CA THR A 225 -15.72 -11.25 -4.90
C THR A 225 -16.92 -11.45 -3.97
N ASN A 226 -17.44 -12.68 -3.88
CA ASN A 226 -18.50 -13.00 -2.90
C ASN A 226 -18.05 -12.80 -1.44
N SER A 227 -16.75 -12.78 -1.21
CA SER A 227 -16.14 -12.56 0.11
C SER A 227 -15.78 -11.11 0.40
N SER A 228 -16.02 -10.21 -0.56
CA SER A 228 -15.73 -8.79 -0.41
C SER A 228 -16.69 -8.13 0.57
N LYS A 229 -16.15 -7.26 1.40
CA LYS A 229 -16.89 -6.38 2.29
C LYS A 229 -16.37 -4.96 2.15
N LEU A 230 -17.23 -4.01 2.46
CA LEU A 230 -16.94 -2.59 2.42
C LEU A 230 -17.16 -2.02 3.80
N TYR A 231 -16.18 -1.25 4.27
CA TYR A 231 -16.23 -0.54 5.54
C TYR A 231 -16.00 0.95 5.26
N VAL A 232 -16.83 1.81 5.82
CA VAL A 232 -16.78 3.26 5.60
C VAL A 232 -16.32 3.96 6.86
N ASN A 233 -15.33 4.85 6.73
CA ASN A 233 -14.86 5.74 7.79
C ASN A 233 -14.65 5.02 9.14
N LEU A 234 -14.00 3.85 9.11
CA LEU A 234 -13.68 3.14 10.35
C LEU A 234 -12.76 4.01 11.22
N ASP A 235 -13.03 4.00 12.52
CA ASP A 235 -12.20 4.65 13.53
C ASP A 235 -10.99 3.76 13.86
N ILE A 236 -10.06 3.67 12.91
CA ILE A 236 -8.81 2.91 13.02
C ILE A 236 -7.62 3.75 12.54
N PRO A 237 -6.39 3.47 13.01
CA PRO A 237 -5.22 4.27 12.68
C PRO A 237 -4.99 4.47 11.19
N GLU A 238 -5.20 3.44 10.38
CA GLU A 238 -4.94 3.46 8.94
C GLU A 238 -5.88 4.44 8.20
N VAL A 239 -7.14 4.55 8.63
CA VAL A 239 -8.12 5.50 8.06
C VAL A 239 -7.81 6.92 8.49
N ILE A 240 -7.45 7.12 9.77
CA ILE A 240 -7.11 8.43 10.33
C ILE A 240 -5.84 8.98 9.68
N GLU A 241 -4.82 8.13 9.51
CA GLU A 241 -3.56 8.49 8.86
C GLU A 241 -3.77 8.86 7.39
N LEU A 242 -4.53 8.04 6.64
CA LEU A 242 -4.85 8.34 5.26
C LEU A 242 -5.58 9.68 5.14
N ARG A 243 -6.59 9.92 5.99
CA ARG A 243 -7.33 11.18 6.03
C ARG A 243 -6.41 12.38 6.21
N LYS A 244 -5.56 12.33 7.25
CA LYS A 244 -4.62 13.39 7.56
C LYS A 244 -3.65 13.66 6.39
N SER A 245 -3.12 12.59 5.77
CA SER A 245 -2.19 12.72 4.65
C SER A 245 -2.82 13.38 3.41
N LEU A 246 -4.12 13.13 3.16
CA LEU A 246 -4.86 13.73 2.06
C LEU A 246 -5.09 15.23 2.31
N GLU A 247 -5.51 15.59 3.53
CA GLU A 247 -5.73 16.99 3.96
C GLU A 247 -4.44 17.83 3.88
N GLU A 248 -3.31 17.30 4.38
CA GLU A 248 -2.00 17.98 4.31
C GLU A 248 -1.56 18.19 2.84
N THR A 249 -1.83 17.21 1.99
CA THR A 249 -1.49 17.31 0.57
C THR A 249 -2.36 18.35 -0.15
N GLU A 250 -3.66 18.41 0.14
CA GLU A 250 -4.57 19.45 -0.39
C GLU A 250 -4.10 20.85 -0.03
N PHE A 251 -3.81 21.10 1.24
CA PHE A 251 -3.29 22.40 1.69
C PHE A 251 -2.01 22.81 0.95
N SER A 252 -1.09 21.87 0.74
CA SER A 252 0.17 22.14 0.03
C SER A 252 -0.01 22.46 -1.46
N LEU A 253 -1.05 21.91 -2.10
CA LEU A 253 -1.36 22.16 -3.51
C LEU A 253 -2.01 23.53 -3.66
N ASP A 254 -2.96 23.87 -2.79
CA ASP A 254 -3.62 25.19 -2.76
C ASP A 254 -2.62 26.33 -2.57
N GLU A 255 -1.63 26.17 -1.69
CA GLU A 255 -0.56 27.16 -1.51
C GLU A 255 0.30 27.33 -2.77
N LYS A 256 0.62 26.23 -3.45
CA LYS A 256 1.38 26.26 -4.70
C LYS A 256 0.58 26.94 -5.82
N GLU A 257 -0.71 26.65 -5.94
CA GLU A 257 -1.60 27.28 -6.91
C GLU A 257 -1.70 28.78 -6.66
N LYS A 258 -1.97 29.21 -5.42
CA LYS A 258 -1.98 30.63 -5.04
C LYS A 258 -0.66 31.33 -5.35
N LYS A 259 0.47 30.66 -5.12
CA LYS A 259 1.80 31.20 -5.45
C LYS A 259 1.99 31.34 -6.95
N ILE A 260 1.56 30.36 -7.76
CA ILE A 260 1.59 30.44 -9.23
C ILE A 260 0.73 31.58 -9.74
N GLU A 261 -0.50 31.72 -9.23
CA GLU A 261 -1.41 32.81 -9.61
C GLU A 261 -0.83 34.19 -9.27
N SER A 262 -0.23 34.34 -8.07
CA SER A 262 0.42 35.60 -7.69
C SER A 262 1.60 35.96 -8.60
N LEU A 263 2.38 34.97 -9.03
CA LEU A 263 3.49 35.16 -9.96
C LEU A 263 2.98 35.51 -11.36
N GLN A 264 1.91 34.87 -11.83
CA GLN A 264 1.28 35.18 -13.12
C GLN A 264 0.66 36.58 -13.14
N LEU A 265 0.02 37.00 -12.05
CA LEU A 265 -0.54 38.34 -11.90
C LEU A 265 0.57 39.40 -11.92
N SER A 266 1.66 39.19 -11.17
CA SER A 266 2.81 40.09 -11.18
C SER A 266 3.45 40.24 -12.57
N ARG A 267 3.46 39.17 -13.37
CA ARG A 267 3.99 39.17 -14.75
C ARG A 267 3.10 39.93 -15.73
N SER A 268 1.80 39.97 -15.46
CA SER A 268 0.80 40.69 -16.27
C SER A 268 0.76 42.19 -15.97
N ILE A 269 1.17 42.58 -14.75
CA ILE A 269 1.28 43.98 -14.32
C ILE A 269 2.54 44.65 -14.90
N VAL A 270 3.57 43.90 -15.25
CA VAL A 270 4.79 44.45 -15.86
C VAL A 270 4.53 44.74 -17.34
N ASP A 271 4.68 46.01 -17.73
CA ASP A 271 4.53 46.48 -19.12
C ASP A 271 5.39 45.63 -20.09
N PRO A 272 4.80 45.05 -21.16
CA PRO A 272 5.52 44.32 -22.20
C PRO A 272 6.72 45.08 -22.80
N ASN A 273 6.66 46.42 -22.81
CA ASN A 273 7.77 47.26 -23.27
C ASN A 273 8.94 47.27 -22.28
N GLU A 274 8.69 47.24 -20.97
CA GLU A 274 9.73 47.17 -19.95
C GLU A 274 10.40 45.79 -19.92
N ILE A 275 9.64 44.71 -20.12
CA ILE A 275 10.21 43.36 -20.32
C ILE A 275 11.11 43.33 -21.56
N SER A 276 10.70 43.97 -22.64
CA SER A 276 11.47 44.02 -23.89
C SER A 276 12.76 44.85 -23.76
N LYS A 277 12.72 45.98 -23.04
CA LYS A 277 13.93 46.76 -22.70
C LYS A 277 14.89 45.93 -21.86
N MET A 278 14.41 45.31 -20.78
CA MET A 278 15.23 44.54 -19.85
C MET A 278 15.87 43.32 -20.53
N LYS A 279 15.17 42.67 -21.46
CA LYS A 279 15.73 41.61 -22.33
C LYS A 279 16.84 42.13 -23.23
N ARG A 280 16.68 43.31 -23.86
CA ARG A 280 17.74 43.93 -24.67
C ARG A 280 18.97 44.26 -23.84
N THR A 281 18.80 44.89 -22.67
CA THR A 281 19.92 45.23 -21.78
C THR A 281 20.67 43.99 -21.29
N LEU A 282 19.97 42.89 -20.99
CA LEU A 282 20.61 41.60 -20.65
C LEU A 282 21.36 40.98 -21.83
N LEU A 283 20.79 41.04 -23.03
CA LEU A 283 21.45 40.57 -24.25
C LEU A 283 22.72 41.37 -24.54
N GLU A 284 22.64 42.70 -24.44
CA GLU A 284 23.75 43.63 -24.64
C GLU A 284 24.88 43.38 -23.63
N THR A 285 24.56 43.26 -22.34
CA THR A 285 25.55 42.93 -21.30
C THR A 285 26.16 41.53 -21.47
N LEU A 286 25.37 40.52 -21.86
CA LEU A 286 25.90 39.19 -22.14
C LEU A 286 26.81 39.17 -23.38
N THR A 287 26.46 39.92 -24.43
CA THR A 287 27.34 40.10 -25.58
C THR A 287 28.61 40.84 -25.20
N PHE A 288 28.53 41.88 -24.37
CA PHE A 288 29.68 42.64 -23.88
C PHE A 288 30.64 41.77 -23.06
N ILE A 289 30.13 40.95 -22.14
CA ILE A 289 30.93 40.02 -21.33
C ILE A 289 31.57 38.93 -22.21
N LYS A 290 30.87 38.45 -23.25
CA LYS A 290 31.44 37.49 -24.22
C LYS A 290 32.56 38.13 -25.02
N THR A 291 32.39 39.35 -25.50
CA THR A 291 33.41 40.06 -26.27
C THR A 291 34.62 40.46 -25.41
N GLU A 292 34.42 40.81 -24.13
CA GLU A 292 35.54 41.07 -23.20
C GLU A 292 36.32 39.79 -22.83
N LYS A 293 35.63 38.65 -22.70
CA LYS A 293 36.31 37.36 -22.51
C LYS A 293 37.08 36.89 -23.75
N GLU A 294 36.66 37.29 -24.94
CA GLU A 294 37.37 36.99 -26.19
C GLU A 294 38.52 37.98 -26.48
N GLN A 295 38.57 39.15 -25.82
CA GLN A 295 39.61 40.17 -26.04
C GLN A 295 40.66 40.32 -24.92
N SER A 296 40.47 39.73 -23.74
CA SER A 296 41.50 39.76 -22.70
C SER A 296 42.56 38.65 -22.86
N HIS A 297 43.58 38.95 -23.67
CA HIS A 297 44.95 38.65 -23.24
C HIS A 297 45.23 39.46 -21.98
N SER A 298 45.76 38.79 -20.95
CA SER A 298 46.26 39.39 -19.71
C SER A 298 47.05 40.67 -20.03
N SER A 299 46.48 41.81 -19.65
CA SER A 299 47.17 43.10 -19.64
C SER A 299 46.79 43.79 -18.33
N ASP A 300 47.82 44.04 -17.52
CA ASP A 300 47.70 44.78 -16.27
C ASP A 300 47.48 46.26 -16.60
N PHE A 301 46.34 46.81 -16.21
CA PHE A 301 46.06 48.25 -16.31
C PHE A 301 46.14 48.91 -14.93
N LEU A 302 46.93 49.98 -14.84
CA LEU A 302 46.97 50.88 -13.68
C LEU A 302 45.86 51.92 -13.80
N VAL A 303 44.93 51.92 -12.85
CA VAL A 303 43.86 52.92 -12.75
C VAL A 303 44.13 53.77 -11.50
N PRO A 304 44.26 55.11 -11.62
CA PRO A 304 44.27 55.97 -10.44
C PRO A 304 42.85 56.04 -9.87
N VAL A 305 42.68 55.59 -8.63
CA VAL A 305 41.39 55.59 -7.91
C VAL A 305 41.57 56.37 -6.62
N GLU A 306 40.67 57.30 -6.34
CA GLU A 306 40.54 57.93 -5.03
C GLU A 306 39.56 57.07 -4.21
N ILE A 307 40.06 56.48 -3.11
CA ILE A 307 39.32 55.50 -2.31
C ILE A 307 38.46 56.26 -1.30
N SER A 308 37.16 56.31 -1.54
CA SER A 308 36.21 57.00 -0.65
C SER A 308 35.63 56.13 0.46
N ASP A 309 35.59 54.80 0.30
CA ASP A 309 35.14 53.89 1.36
C ASP A 309 35.80 52.52 1.28
N VAL A 310 36.42 52.09 2.40
CA VAL A 310 37.01 50.76 2.57
C VAL A 310 36.09 49.95 3.48
N LEU A 311 35.33 49.00 2.92
CA LEU A 311 34.64 47.99 3.72
C LEU A 311 35.60 46.84 4.05
N LEU A 312 36.03 46.80 5.30
CA LEU A 312 36.82 45.70 5.86
C LEU A 312 35.95 44.45 6.00
N LEU A 313 36.09 43.51 5.07
CA LEU A 313 35.68 42.12 5.30
C LEU A 313 36.93 41.30 5.69
N PRO A 314 36.87 40.48 6.76
CA PRO A 314 37.98 39.63 7.14
C PRO A 314 38.25 38.55 6.07
N SER A 315 39.51 38.45 5.64
CA SER A 315 39.99 37.52 4.63
C SER A 315 39.99 36.05 5.09
N PRO A 316 39.70 35.07 4.20
CA PRO A 316 39.98 33.67 4.44
C PRO A 316 41.48 33.40 4.26
N SER A 317 42.08 32.73 5.24
CA SER A 317 43.49 32.32 5.25
C SER A 317 43.82 31.34 4.13
N SER A 318 44.69 31.79 3.22
CA SER A 318 45.80 31.10 2.54
C SER A 318 45.68 29.60 2.22
N SER A 319 45.62 29.30 0.92
CA SER A 319 46.23 28.10 0.34
C SER A 319 47.75 28.28 0.23
N SER A 320 48.54 27.30 0.68
CA SER A 320 49.97 27.24 0.40
C SER A 320 50.23 26.34 -0.82
N HIS A 321 50.74 26.98 -1.87
CA HIS A 321 51.15 26.45 -3.16
C HIS A 321 52.64 26.03 -3.12
N CYS A 322 53.04 25.00 -3.88
CA CYS A 322 54.39 24.86 -4.47
C CYS A 322 54.40 23.62 -5.41
N GLN A 323 54.31 23.71 -6.74
CA GLN A 323 55.24 24.16 -7.82
C GLN A 323 56.49 23.29 -8.11
N LYS A 324 56.42 22.62 -9.29
CA LYS A 324 57.43 22.38 -10.36
C LYS A 324 58.67 21.51 -9.98
N ARG A 325 59.30 20.67 -10.83
CA ARG A 325 59.40 20.51 -12.29
C ARG A 325 60.03 19.12 -12.63
N ALA A 326 59.82 18.71 -13.89
CA ALA A 326 60.29 17.57 -14.70
C ALA A 326 61.58 16.78 -14.38
N THR A 327 61.54 15.45 -14.63
CA THR A 327 62.46 14.71 -15.52
C THR A 327 61.87 13.35 -15.93
N ALA A 328 62.10 12.94 -17.18
CA ALA A 328 61.64 11.66 -17.76
C ALA A 328 62.71 10.57 -17.61
N VAL A 329 62.31 9.34 -17.25
CA VAL A 329 62.98 8.07 -17.59
C VAL A 329 61.94 6.95 -17.65
N THR A 330 61.78 6.32 -18.82
CA THR A 330 61.32 4.92 -18.99
C THR A 330 62.57 4.06 -19.28
N PRO A 331 62.57 2.70 -19.21
CA PRO A 331 61.45 1.76 -19.25
C PRO A 331 61.58 0.55 -18.28
N ILE A 332 60.61 -0.38 -18.29
CA ILE A 332 60.76 -1.85 -18.45
C ILE A 332 59.49 -2.57 -17.94
N VAL A 333 59.04 -3.53 -18.74
CA VAL A 333 57.84 -4.41 -18.66
C VAL A 333 58.34 -5.83 -18.22
N PRO A 334 57.54 -6.91 -18.12
CA PRO A 334 56.35 -7.29 -17.31
C PRO A 334 56.55 -8.59 -16.47
N ALA A 335 55.44 -9.06 -15.87
CA ALA A 335 55.04 -10.49 -15.69
C ALA A 335 55.58 -11.19 -14.42
N THR A 336 54.94 -12.17 -13.77
CA THR A 336 53.68 -12.91 -13.91
C THR A 336 53.47 -13.77 -12.63
N LEU A 337 52.20 -14.12 -12.34
CA LEU A 337 51.65 -15.41 -11.84
C LEU A 337 52.31 -16.22 -10.69
N GLY A 338 51.43 -16.78 -9.85
CA GLY A 338 51.65 -17.99 -9.04
C GLY A 338 50.99 -17.89 -7.67
N TYR A 339 49.72 -18.21 -7.43
CA TYR A 339 48.99 -19.49 -7.49
C TYR A 339 49.31 -20.49 -6.36
N GLN A 340 48.22 -21.09 -5.84
CA GLN A 340 48.04 -22.23 -4.91
C GLN A 340 47.95 -21.93 -3.40
N ARG A 341 46.82 -22.16 -2.69
CA ARG A 341 45.87 -23.30 -2.48
C ARG A 341 46.36 -24.43 -1.55
N SER A 342 45.39 -24.88 -0.74
CA SER A 342 45.28 -26.15 0.02
C SER A 342 45.81 -26.07 1.47
N ALA A 343 45.20 -26.63 2.51
CA ALA A 343 44.40 -27.85 2.57
C ALA A 343 43.42 -27.94 3.76
N TYR A 344 42.51 -28.91 3.65
CA TYR A 344 41.60 -29.49 4.64
C TYR A 344 42.28 -30.02 5.92
N SER A 345 41.52 -30.13 7.02
CA SER A 345 41.65 -31.24 7.98
C SER A 345 40.34 -31.50 8.74
N THR A 346 39.90 -32.76 8.69
CA THR A 346 38.88 -33.42 9.52
C THR A 346 39.55 -34.10 10.71
N ALA A 347 38.92 -34.11 11.89
CA ALA A 347 39.18 -35.12 12.91
C ALA A 347 37.92 -35.41 13.77
N LYS A 348 37.62 -36.70 13.89
CA LYS A 348 36.73 -37.36 14.87
C LYS A 348 37.60 -37.95 15.98
N GLU A 349 37.12 -37.93 17.22
CA GLU A 349 37.34 -38.93 18.30
C GLU A 349 36.33 -38.61 19.41
N LYS A 350 35.31 -39.43 19.71
CA LYS A 350 35.27 -40.63 20.58
C LYS A 350 35.89 -40.46 21.98
N ALA A 351 35.01 -40.32 22.97
CA ALA A 351 34.99 -41.06 24.22
C ALA A 351 33.53 -41.40 24.55
#